data_AF-A0A7S1YXN9-F1
#
_entry.id   AF-A0A7S1YXN9-F1
#
_cell.length_a   1.000
_cell.length_b   1.000
_cell.length_c   1.000
_cell.angle_alpha   90.00
_cell.angle_beta   90.00
_cell.angle_gamma   90.00
#
_symmetry.space_group_name_H-M   'P 1'
#
loop_
_entity.id
_entity.type
_entity.pdbx_description
1 polymer ?
#
loop_
_entity_poly.entity_id
_entity_poly.type
_entity_poly.pdbx_seq_one_letter_code
_entity_poly.pdbx_strand_id
1 'polypeptide(L)'
;HDGEEGEGEGNGNDEDDNNEQGGEGDGDGDGGGEGGGGRGRRRLGGGDDVGKFLSEVLRNLGTDDYAVVQSSSGAFPPTPLTSLIKLSGGDVGGAVLAGYDAAFADGSYFQSHLDAEATRPVDLNAVAAAATILARTAFAAAYDDGDGDAENAAQAAAKIIDSLDASDEEFSALADCLLVDGNCKLLLQYGTVEAENGRWETGVYLGLGQPLGTPPNYYPGVYDHNNGQGMVQVGERVYGAYSPEKADGDGGEENGDGAAAAEYGASKTDAFLLRPSLLEMAVHGLLNNYLGWNAASFGDEEEVELKSCKSTHDCRKVDYCAGGPGEAVCTGAKMCVCARAHYHPALDESIYAAPNNVTGRFLVKDDGGECSGNGEGEGGGGDAGEG
;
A
#
# COMPACT_ATOMS: atom_id res chain seq x y z
N HIS A 1 49.57 -19.52 -56.25
CA HIS A 1 49.71 -20.48 -55.15
C HIS A 1 48.40 -20.39 -54.38
N ASP A 2 47.29 -20.83 -54.97
CA ASP A 2 46.96 -22.24 -55.30
C ASP A 2 47.02 -23.03 -53.98
N GLY A 3 45.99 -23.70 -53.46
CA GLY A 3 44.68 -24.14 -53.94
C GLY A 3 44.22 -25.27 -52.99
N GLU A 4 43.08 -25.90 -53.27
CA GLU A 4 42.52 -27.15 -52.69
C GLU A 4 41.75 -26.96 -51.37
N GLU A 5 40.42 -27.04 -51.27
CA GLU A 5 39.40 -28.00 -51.77
C GLU A 5 39.60 -29.47 -51.31
N GLY A 6 38.55 -30.03 -50.71
CA GLY A 6 38.47 -31.42 -50.27
C GLY A 6 37.11 -31.75 -49.67
N GLU A 7 36.13 -31.99 -50.55
CA GLU A 7 34.84 -32.63 -50.26
C GLU A 7 35.02 -34.12 -49.94
N GLY A 8 34.03 -34.72 -49.26
CA GLY A 8 33.94 -36.15 -49.03
C GLY A 8 32.55 -36.57 -48.54
N GLU A 9 31.64 -36.79 -49.49
CA GLU A 9 30.37 -37.51 -49.33
C GLU A 9 30.60 -39.02 -49.10
N GLY A 10 29.63 -39.69 -48.47
CA GLY A 10 29.62 -41.15 -48.38
C GLY A 10 28.43 -41.76 -47.62
N ASN A 11 27.36 -42.05 -48.37
CA ASN A 11 26.14 -42.77 -48.01
C ASN A 11 26.32 -44.15 -47.35
N GLY A 12 25.30 -44.59 -46.61
CA GLY A 12 25.04 -46.00 -46.32
C GLY A 12 23.79 -46.22 -45.47
N ASN A 13 22.67 -46.56 -46.14
CA ASN A 13 21.40 -47.04 -45.58
C ASN A 13 21.55 -48.39 -44.85
N ASP A 14 20.56 -48.70 -44.00
CA ASP A 14 19.79 -49.96 -43.90
C ASP A 14 18.98 -49.87 -42.57
N GLU A 15 17.69 -49.55 -42.62
CA GLU A 15 16.52 -50.46 -42.78
C GLU A 15 16.25 -51.37 -41.56
N ASP A 16 14.94 -51.57 -41.35
CA ASP A 16 14.23 -52.48 -40.44
C ASP A 16 13.95 -52.01 -39.00
N ASP A 17 12.76 -52.19 -38.41
CA ASP A 17 11.38 -52.41 -38.86
C ASP A 17 10.53 -52.58 -37.58
N ASN A 18 9.25 -52.18 -37.62
CA ASN A 18 8.14 -52.59 -36.74
C ASN A 18 8.18 -52.15 -35.25
N ASN A 19 7.10 -51.68 -34.61
CA ASN A 19 5.74 -52.22 -34.65
C ASN A 19 4.72 -51.20 -34.04
N GLU A 20 3.55 -51.10 -34.69
CA GLU A 20 2.16 -51.16 -34.15
C GLU A 20 1.88 -50.70 -32.70
N GLN A 21 0.79 -50.03 -32.31
CA GLN A 21 -0.61 -49.85 -32.77
C GLN A 21 -1.14 -48.67 -31.92
N GLY A 22 -1.99 -47.75 -32.40
CA GLY A 22 -3.39 -47.99 -32.75
C GLY A 22 -4.30 -47.48 -31.62
N GLY A 23 -5.14 -46.48 -31.89
CA GLY A 23 -6.09 -45.93 -30.92
C GLY A 23 -6.80 -44.67 -31.40
N GLU A 24 -7.60 -44.82 -32.45
CA GLU A 24 -8.56 -43.83 -32.96
C GLU A 24 -9.66 -43.52 -31.94
N GLY A 25 -10.18 -42.30 -32.00
CA GLY A 25 -11.33 -41.84 -31.23
C GLY A 25 -11.87 -40.55 -31.83
N ASP A 26 -12.60 -40.71 -32.93
CA ASP A 26 -13.34 -39.67 -33.63
C ASP A 26 -14.42 -39.03 -32.74
N GLY A 27 -14.61 -37.73 -32.90
CA GLY A 27 -15.66 -36.95 -32.26
C GLY A 27 -15.87 -35.65 -33.02
N ASP A 28 -16.59 -35.74 -34.13
CA ASP A 28 -17.08 -34.64 -34.94
C ASP A 28 -17.90 -33.62 -34.11
N GLY A 29 -17.61 -32.35 -34.34
CA GLY A 29 -18.34 -31.22 -33.76
C GLY A 29 -18.11 -29.94 -34.56
N ASP A 30 -18.64 -29.92 -35.79
CA ASP A 30 -18.76 -28.74 -36.62
C ASP A 30 -19.55 -27.63 -35.92
N GLY A 31 -18.96 -26.43 -35.86
CA GLY A 31 -19.59 -25.23 -35.33
C GLY A 31 -18.80 -23.99 -35.71
N GLY A 32 -18.99 -23.52 -36.94
CA GLY A 32 -18.41 -22.28 -37.44
C GLY A 32 -18.83 -21.06 -36.62
N GLY A 33 -17.85 -20.19 -36.34
CA GLY A 33 -18.05 -18.89 -35.71
C GLY A 33 -16.81 -18.04 -35.95
N GLU A 34 -16.98 -16.99 -36.74
CA GLU A 34 -15.99 -16.04 -37.21
C GLU A 34 -15.28 -15.28 -36.06
N GLY A 35 -13.99 -14.99 -36.27
CA GLY A 35 -13.35 -13.74 -35.86
C GLY A 35 -13.44 -13.32 -34.39
N GLY A 36 -12.69 -13.98 -33.52
CA GLY A 36 -12.37 -13.46 -32.19
C GLY A 36 -10.89 -13.64 -31.91
N GLY A 37 -10.13 -12.55 -31.90
CA GLY A 37 -8.74 -12.52 -31.46
C GLY A 37 -8.66 -12.96 -30.00
N GLY A 38 -8.50 -14.26 -29.78
CA GLY A 38 -8.20 -14.84 -28.49
C GLY A 38 -6.82 -14.38 -28.08
N ARG A 39 -6.74 -13.30 -27.30
CA ARG A 39 -5.58 -13.03 -26.44
C ARG A 39 -5.50 -14.23 -25.49
N GLY A 40 -4.70 -15.22 -25.87
CA GLY A 40 -4.36 -16.35 -25.03
C GLY A 40 -3.55 -15.81 -23.87
N ARG A 41 -4.24 -15.37 -22.80
CA ARG A 41 -3.61 -15.04 -21.52
C ARG A 41 -2.89 -16.30 -21.03
N ARG A 42 -1.59 -16.40 -21.30
CA ARG A 42 -0.74 -17.19 -20.42
C ARG A 42 -0.82 -16.49 -19.07
N ARG A 43 -1.44 -17.16 -18.11
CA ARG A 43 -1.21 -16.80 -16.70
C ARG A 43 0.26 -17.04 -16.45
N LEU A 44 1.00 -16.02 -16.00
CA LEU A 44 2.25 -16.24 -15.27
C LEU A 44 1.95 -17.32 -14.20
N GLY A 45 2.69 -18.42 -14.25
CA GLY A 45 2.44 -19.59 -13.42
C GLY A 45 2.91 -19.34 -12.00
N GLY A 46 1.99 -19.08 -11.07
CA GLY A 46 2.31 -18.94 -9.65
C GLY A 46 3.15 -17.71 -9.29
N GLY A 47 3.46 -17.55 -8.00
CA GLY A 47 4.20 -16.40 -7.48
C GLY A 47 5.61 -16.26 -8.05
N ASP A 48 6.31 -17.38 -8.29
CA ASP A 48 7.70 -17.39 -8.74
C ASP A 48 7.90 -16.74 -10.12
N ASP A 49 6.95 -16.94 -11.06
CA ASP A 49 7.01 -16.34 -12.40
C ASP A 49 6.83 -14.81 -12.36
N VAL A 50 5.94 -14.32 -11.49
CA VAL A 50 5.70 -12.88 -11.27
C VAL A 50 6.93 -12.23 -10.64
N GLY A 51 7.51 -12.85 -9.61
CA GLY A 51 8.72 -12.36 -8.95
C GLY A 51 9.90 -12.27 -9.92
N LYS A 52 10.09 -13.30 -10.76
CA LYS A 52 11.13 -13.31 -11.79
C LYS A 52 10.95 -12.19 -12.80
N PHE A 53 9.75 -12.06 -13.38
CA PHE A 53 9.44 -11.00 -14.34
C PHE A 53 9.76 -9.60 -13.78
N LEU A 54 9.26 -9.29 -12.57
CA LEU A 54 9.50 -8.00 -11.93
C LEU A 54 10.99 -7.75 -11.66
N SER A 55 11.73 -8.78 -11.28
CA SER A 55 13.18 -8.67 -11.06
C SER A 55 13.95 -8.39 -12.36
N GLU A 56 13.54 -8.96 -13.48
CA GLU A 56 14.14 -8.72 -14.79
C GLU A 56 13.81 -7.31 -15.31
N VAL A 57 12.55 -6.87 -15.13
CA VAL A 57 12.12 -5.49 -15.43
C VAL A 57 12.97 -4.49 -14.66
N LEU A 58 13.11 -4.65 -13.33
CA LEU A 58 13.91 -3.76 -12.50
C LEU A 58 15.36 -3.65 -12.99
N ARG A 59 15.97 -4.77 -13.39
CA ARG A 59 17.35 -4.80 -13.92
C ARG A 59 17.47 -4.08 -15.26
N ASN A 60 16.46 -4.21 -16.13
CA ASN A 60 16.44 -3.55 -17.43
C ASN A 60 16.14 -2.04 -17.34
N LEU A 61 15.64 -1.57 -16.20
CA LEU A 61 15.27 -0.16 -15.97
C LEU A 61 16.35 0.68 -15.29
N GLY A 62 17.56 0.15 -15.11
CA GLY A 62 18.70 0.94 -14.62
C GLY A 62 18.85 2.26 -15.38
N THR A 63 19.28 3.29 -14.66
CA THR A 63 19.60 4.61 -15.23
C THR A 63 21.08 4.68 -15.59
N ASP A 64 21.49 5.74 -16.30
CA ASP A 64 22.89 5.95 -16.68
C ASP A 64 23.83 6.00 -15.46
N ASP A 65 23.35 6.54 -14.34
CA ASP A 65 24.12 6.72 -13.11
C ASP A 65 23.89 5.62 -12.05
N TYR A 66 22.74 4.92 -12.12
CA TYR A 66 22.33 3.93 -11.12
C TYR A 66 21.84 2.64 -11.78
N ALA A 67 22.61 1.56 -11.60
CA ALA A 67 22.26 0.22 -12.05
C ALA A 67 21.56 -0.59 -10.94
N VAL A 68 20.56 -1.39 -11.33
CA VAL A 68 19.95 -2.39 -10.45
C VAL A 68 20.66 -3.72 -10.66
N VAL A 69 21.18 -4.29 -9.58
CA VAL A 69 21.90 -5.56 -9.59
C VAL A 69 21.21 -6.59 -8.70
N GLN A 70 21.40 -7.86 -9.03
CA GLN A 70 20.90 -8.96 -8.22
C GLN A 70 21.67 -9.04 -6.89
N SER A 71 20.94 -9.23 -5.79
CA SER A 71 21.58 -9.40 -4.47
C SER A 71 22.35 -10.72 -4.36
N SER A 72 23.43 -10.70 -3.60
CA SER A 72 24.25 -11.86 -3.24
C SER A 72 23.68 -12.69 -2.07
N SER A 73 22.71 -12.17 -1.30
CA SER A 73 22.26 -12.79 -0.04
C SER A 73 21.44 -14.08 -0.25
N GLY A 74 20.87 -14.28 -1.43
CA GLY A 74 19.99 -15.42 -1.75
C GLY A 74 18.67 -15.47 -0.96
N ALA A 75 18.45 -14.55 -0.02
CA ALA A 75 17.25 -14.45 0.81
C ALA A 75 16.64 -13.04 0.72
N PHE A 76 15.33 -12.93 0.93
CA PHE A 76 14.71 -11.62 1.05
C PHE A 76 15.16 -10.93 2.35
N PRO A 77 15.46 -9.62 2.33
CA PRO A 77 15.61 -8.86 3.56
C PRO A 77 14.27 -8.79 4.33
N PRO A 78 14.25 -8.39 5.61
CA PRO A 78 12.99 -8.11 6.32
C PRO A 78 12.15 -7.07 5.55
N THR A 79 10.98 -7.48 5.03
CA THR A 79 10.12 -6.66 4.17
C THR A 79 8.65 -7.08 4.28
N PRO A 80 7.66 -6.20 4.06
CA PRO A 80 6.25 -6.60 4.00
C PRO A 80 5.95 -7.71 2.98
N LEU A 81 6.76 -7.85 1.91
CA LEU A 81 6.61 -8.92 0.92
C LEU A 81 6.72 -10.32 1.56
N THR A 82 7.57 -10.52 2.59
CA THR A 82 7.68 -11.84 3.23
C THR A 82 6.40 -12.23 3.96
N SER A 83 5.68 -11.27 4.53
CA SER A 83 4.38 -11.51 5.15
C SER A 83 3.33 -11.87 4.10
N LEU A 84 3.33 -11.19 2.95
CA LEU A 84 2.40 -11.47 1.85
C LEU A 84 2.64 -12.86 1.24
N ILE A 85 3.89 -13.24 1.01
CA ILE A 85 4.26 -14.59 0.53
C ILE A 85 3.76 -15.64 1.52
N LYS A 86 3.96 -15.41 2.83
CA LYS A 86 3.51 -16.33 3.88
C LYS A 86 1.99 -16.47 3.92
N LEU A 87 1.26 -15.36 3.88
CA LEU A 87 -0.22 -15.34 3.95
C LEU A 87 -0.86 -15.94 2.69
N SER A 88 -0.24 -15.76 1.53
CA SER A 88 -0.71 -16.33 0.27
C SER A 88 -0.31 -17.79 0.05
N GLY A 89 0.48 -18.39 0.95
CA GLY A 89 1.00 -19.75 0.76
C GLY A 89 1.97 -19.87 -0.43
N GLY A 90 2.56 -18.76 -0.89
CA GLY A 90 3.43 -18.71 -2.07
C GLY A 90 2.74 -18.36 -3.38
N ASP A 91 1.41 -18.12 -3.37
CA ASP A 91 0.67 -17.75 -4.59
C ASP A 91 1.00 -16.35 -5.11
N VAL A 92 1.55 -15.49 -4.25
CA VAL A 92 2.06 -14.16 -4.62
C VAL A 92 3.58 -14.18 -4.65
N GLY A 93 4.16 -13.56 -5.69
CA GLY A 93 5.58 -13.24 -5.73
C GLY A 93 5.83 -11.76 -5.95
N GLY A 94 7.08 -11.36 -5.85
CA GLY A 94 7.48 -9.96 -5.98
C GLY A 94 8.99 -9.81 -6.02
N ALA A 95 9.42 -8.56 -6.23
CA ALA A 95 10.82 -8.17 -6.18
C ALA A 95 11.00 -7.05 -5.14
N VAL A 96 12.18 -7.01 -4.53
CA VAL A 96 12.55 -5.99 -3.54
C VAL A 96 13.70 -5.16 -4.09
N LEU A 97 13.49 -3.86 -4.21
CA LEU A 97 14.55 -2.90 -4.47
C LEU A 97 15.08 -2.38 -3.13
N ALA A 98 16.36 -2.57 -2.87
CA ALA A 98 17.01 -2.15 -1.63
C ALA A 98 18.28 -1.33 -1.94
N GLY A 99 18.60 -0.37 -1.08
CA GLY A 99 19.83 0.44 -1.17
C GLY A 99 21.09 -0.27 -0.64
N TYR A 100 21.03 -1.59 -0.47
CA TYR A 100 22.10 -2.42 0.08
C TYR A 100 22.03 -3.84 -0.52
N ASP A 101 23.13 -4.60 -0.36
CA ASP A 101 23.20 -5.99 -0.82
C ASP A 101 22.91 -6.99 0.31
N ALA A 102 23.90 -7.74 0.80
CA ALA A 102 23.70 -8.73 1.86
C ALA A 102 23.58 -8.12 3.27
N ALA A 103 24.11 -6.90 3.46
CA ALA A 103 24.10 -6.18 4.72
C ALA A 103 23.93 -4.68 4.48
N PHE A 104 23.37 -3.97 5.46
CA PHE A 104 23.34 -2.51 5.45
C PHE A 104 24.75 -1.93 5.29
N ALA A 105 24.85 -0.77 4.63
CA ALA A 105 26.14 -0.13 4.38
C ALA A 105 26.89 0.17 5.69
N ASP A 106 28.21 -0.02 5.67
CA ASP A 106 29.06 0.30 6.82
C ASP A 106 28.83 1.74 7.30
N GLY A 107 28.65 1.90 8.62
CA GLY A 107 28.35 3.18 9.25
C GLY A 107 26.89 3.62 9.15
N SER A 108 25.97 2.76 8.71
CA SER A 108 24.52 3.01 8.81
C SER A 108 24.03 2.93 10.26
N TYR A 109 23.16 3.85 10.67
CA TYR A 109 22.53 3.86 11.99
C TYR A 109 21.08 3.38 11.93
N PHE A 110 20.87 2.12 11.54
CA PHE A 110 19.52 1.55 11.36
C PHE A 110 18.64 1.71 12.62
N GLN A 111 17.49 2.37 12.46
CA GLN A 111 16.50 2.61 13.52
C GLN A 111 17.07 3.28 14.80
N SER A 112 18.06 4.15 14.63
CA SER A 112 18.68 4.91 15.73
C SER A 112 18.44 6.41 15.57
N HIS A 113 18.41 7.14 16.68
CA HIS A 113 18.40 8.62 16.66
C HIS A 113 19.62 9.20 15.93
N LEU A 114 20.73 8.44 15.85
CA LEU A 114 21.92 8.81 15.11
C LEU A 114 21.73 8.78 13.58
N ASP A 115 20.63 8.21 13.07
CA ASP A 115 20.31 8.22 11.64
C ASP A 115 19.96 9.64 11.16
N ALA A 116 19.29 10.42 12.01
CA ALA A 116 18.99 11.83 11.75
C ALA A 116 20.26 12.72 11.80
N GLU A 117 21.27 12.28 12.53
CA GLU A 117 22.58 12.95 12.66
C GLU A 117 23.66 12.28 11.80
N ALA A 118 23.27 11.34 10.93
CA ALA A 118 24.22 10.51 10.21
C ALA A 118 25.16 11.39 9.37
N THR A 119 26.46 11.10 9.46
CA THR A 119 27.50 11.78 8.67
C THR A 119 27.39 11.53 7.16
N ARG A 120 26.45 10.68 6.75
CA ARG A 120 26.13 10.39 5.35
C ARG A 120 24.69 10.86 5.09
N PRO A 121 24.49 12.04 4.48
CA PRO A 121 23.16 12.46 4.09
C PRO A 121 22.59 11.47 3.07
N VAL A 122 21.26 11.33 3.06
CA VAL A 122 20.54 10.55 2.04
C VAL A 122 20.88 11.13 0.65
N ASP A 123 21.30 10.27 -0.27
CA ASP A 123 21.58 10.67 -1.66
C ASP A 123 20.26 10.84 -2.41
N LEU A 124 19.82 12.09 -2.57
CA LEU A 124 18.56 12.41 -3.25
C LEU A 124 18.56 12.03 -4.74
N ASN A 125 19.72 11.97 -5.40
CA ASN A 125 19.79 11.49 -6.79
C ASN A 125 19.50 9.98 -6.85
N ALA A 126 20.04 9.21 -5.90
CA ALA A 126 19.74 7.79 -5.79
C ALA A 126 18.26 7.54 -5.48
N VAL A 127 17.65 8.36 -4.63
CA VAL A 127 16.22 8.27 -4.31
C VAL A 127 15.36 8.60 -5.53
N ALA A 128 15.68 9.66 -6.29
CA ALA A 128 14.97 10.04 -7.50
C ALA A 128 15.09 8.97 -8.61
N ALA A 129 16.28 8.38 -8.78
CA ALA A 129 16.50 7.26 -9.67
C ALA A 129 15.69 6.02 -9.24
N ALA A 130 15.69 5.67 -7.95
CA ALA A 130 14.90 4.56 -7.42
C ALA A 130 13.38 4.80 -7.62
N ALA A 131 12.88 6.01 -7.38
CA ALA A 131 11.49 6.37 -7.63
C ALA A 131 11.11 6.22 -9.10
N THR A 132 11.99 6.65 -10.01
CA THR A 132 11.83 6.49 -11.46
C THR A 132 11.75 5.01 -11.85
N ILE A 133 12.69 4.19 -11.35
CA ILE A 133 12.73 2.76 -11.61
C ILE A 133 11.45 2.08 -11.12
N LEU A 134 10.99 2.41 -9.91
CA LEU A 134 9.75 1.86 -9.34
C LEU A 134 8.52 2.28 -10.15
N ALA A 135 8.41 3.54 -10.55
CA ALA A 135 7.31 4.03 -11.38
C ALA A 135 7.27 3.31 -12.74
N ARG A 136 8.43 3.19 -13.41
CA ARG A 136 8.56 2.45 -14.67
C ARG A 136 8.27 0.95 -14.51
N THR A 137 8.66 0.35 -13.40
CA THR A 137 8.39 -1.06 -13.10
C THR A 137 6.90 -1.30 -12.92
N ALA A 138 6.21 -0.43 -12.18
CA ALA A 138 4.76 -0.49 -12.00
C ALA A 138 4.03 -0.36 -13.34
N PHE A 139 4.48 0.57 -14.20
CA PHE A 139 3.95 0.70 -15.56
C PHE A 139 4.20 -0.56 -16.41
N ALA A 140 5.43 -1.06 -16.43
CA ALA A 140 5.80 -2.26 -17.17
C ALA A 140 4.97 -3.49 -16.75
N ALA A 141 4.74 -3.65 -15.44
CA ALA A 141 3.89 -4.71 -14.90
C ALA A 141 2.41 -4.57 -15.28
N ALA A 142 1.91 -3.35 -15.44
CA ALA A 142 0.55 -3.10 -15.92
C ALA A 142 0.42 -3.20 -17.45
N TYR A 143 1.51 -2.93 -18.17
CA TYR A 143 1.58 -2.97 -19.64
C TYR A 143 1.70 -4.40 -20.17
N ASP A 144 2.37 -5.30 -19.43
CA ASP A 144 2.51 -6.71 -19.82
C ASP A 144 1.13 -7.35 -20.03
N ASP A 145 0.88 -7.85 -21.23
CA ASP A 145 -0.36 -8.50 -21.61
C ASP A 145 -0.36 -10.02 -21.34
N GLY A 146 0.64 -10.49 -20.58
CA GLY A 146 0.85 -11.88 -20.19
C GLY A 146 1.92 -12.61 -21.00
N ASP A 147 2.61 -11.91 -21.88
CA ASP A 147 3.72 -12.46 -22.68
C ASP A 147 5.00 -12.64 -21.86
N GLY A 148 5.13 -11.93 -20.72
CA GLY A 148 6.25 -12.07 -19.79
C GLY A 148 7.57 -11.49 -20.33
N ASP A 149 7.49 -10.60 -21.32
CA ASP A 149 8.65 -9.97 -21.95
C ASP A 149 9.10 -8.74 -21.16
N ALA A 150 9.95 -9.00 -20.16
CA ALA A 150 10.46 -7.98 -19.25
C ALA A 150 11.27 -6.88 -19.96
N GLU A 151 11.97 -7.20 -21.06
CA GLU A 151 12.79 -6.22 -21.77
C GLU A 151 11.91 -5.24 -22.55
N ASN A 152 10.97 -5.74 -23.33
CA ASN A 152 10.06 -4.89 -24.09
C ASN A 152 9.16 -4.06 -23.17
N ALA A 153 8.67 -4.63 -22.07
CA ALA A 153 7.87 -3.90 -21.09
C ALA A 153 8.67 -2.76 -20.42
N ALA A 154 9.94 -3.02 -20.05
CA ALA A 154 10.83 -2.01 -19.50
C ALA A 154 11.11 -0.88 -20.52
N GLN A 155 11.39 -1.22 -21.78
CA GLN A 155 11.62 -0.23 -22.83
C GLN A 155 10.37 0.63 -23.12
N ALA A 156 9.17 0.04 -23.05
CA ALA A 156 7.92 0.78 -23.18
C ALA A 156 7.75 1.78 -22.03
N ALA A 157 7.96 1.33 -20.78
CA ALA A 157 7.88 2.18 -19.61
C ALA A 157 8.88 3.35 -19.64
N ALA A 158 10.12 3.10 -20.07
CA ALA A 158 11.17 4.12 -20.16
C ALA A 158 10.87 5.23 -21.19
N LYS A 159 10.05 4.94 -22.22
CA LYS A 159 9.63 5.93 -23.22
C LYS A 159 8.48 6.82 -22.73
N ILE A 160 7.73 6.37 -21.73
CA ILE A 160 6.50 7.02 -21.27
C ILE A 160 6.76 7.83 -19.99
N ILE A 161 7.58 7.30 -19.09
CA ILE A 161 7.88 7.93 -17.81
C ILE A 161 9.31 8.47 -17.87
N ASP A 162 9.45 9.77 -17.88
CA ASP A 162 10.75 10.46 -17.81
C ASP A 162 11.42 10.23 -16.44
N SER A 163 12.74 10.44 -16.41
CA SER A 163 13.50 10.32 -15.17
C SER A 163 13.23 11.52 -14.26
N LEU A 164 12.96 11.25 -12.99
CA LEU A 164 12.83 12.28 -11.96
C LEU A 164 14.19 12.89 -11.62
N ASP A 165 14.26 14.22 -11.58
CA ASP A 165 15.45 14.97 -11.16
C ASP A 165 15.39 15.26 -9.66
N ALA A 166 16.52 15.13 -8.95
CA ALA A 166 16.58 15.43 -7.52
C ALA A 166 16.34 16.91 -7.17
N SER A 167 16.48 17.79 -8.15
CA SER A 167 16.18 19.23 -8.06
C SER A 167 14.73 19.59 -8.40
N ASP A 168 13.89 18.61 -8.76
CA ASP A 168 12.45 18.84 -8.91
C ASP A 168 11.88 19.47 -7.63
N GLU A 169 11.10 20.54 -7.78
CA GLU A 169 10.65 21.38 -6.66
C GLU A 169 9.74 20.59 -5.71
N GLU A 170 8.88 19.74 -6.23
CA GLU A 170 7.95 18.98 -5.41
C GLU A 170 8.64 17.80 -4.72
N PHE A 171 9.52 17.10 -5.45
CA PHE A 171 10.36 16.04 -4.89
C PHE A 171 11.27 16.56 -3.76
N SER A 172 11.99 17.65 -4.01
CA SER A 172 12.90 18.25 -3.02
C SER A 172 12.13 18.80 -1.82
N ALA A 173 10.97 19.42 -2.03
CA ALA A 173 10.11 19.86 -0.93
C ALA A 173 9.63 18.68 -0.07
N LEU A 174 9.20 17.58 -0.68
CA LEU A 174 8.79 16.38 0.06
C LEU A 174 9.97 15.74 0.79
N ALA A 175 11.15 15.67 0.16
CA ALA A 175 12.35 15.15 0.78
C ALA A 175 12.76 15.98 2.01
N ASP A 176 12.75 17.31 1.92
CA ASP A 176 13.04 18.19 3.05
C ASP A 176 12.04 17.99 4.19
N CYS A 177 10.76 17.82 3.88
CA CYS A 177 9.74 17.50 4.87
C CYS A 177 10.02 16.19 5.62
N LEU A 178 10.45 15.16 4.89
CA LEU A 178 10.62 13.81 5.43
C LEU A 178 12.00 13.61 6.09
N LEU A 179 13.00 14.41 5.73
CA LEU A 179 14.37 14.22 6.23
C LEU A 179 14.81 15.32 7.19
N VAL A 180 14.22 16.51 7.12
CA VAL A 180 14.71 17.69 7.85
C VAL A 180 13.64 18.27 8.78
N ASP A 181 12.45 18.57 8.27
CA ASP A 181 11.38 19.20 9.05
C ASP A 181 10.00 18.60 8.79
N GLY A 182 9.56 17.75 9.70
CA GLY A 182 8.28 17.07 9.64
C GLY A 182 7.07 17.98 9.87
N ASN A 183 7.31 19.26 10.18
CA ASN A 183 6.31 20.33 10.26
C ASN A 183 6.34 21.26 9.05
N CYS A 184 6.97 20.85 7.96
CA CYS A 184 7.09 21.68 6.77
C CYS A 184 5.73 22.13 6.22
N LYS A 185 5.78 23.16 5.38
CA LYS A 185 4.61 23.74 4.71
C LYS A 185 3.82 22.70 3.90
N LEU A 186 4.48 21.79 3.18
CA LEU A 186 3.82 20.81 2.31
C LEU A 186 2.92 19.85 3.12
N LEU A 187 3.47 19.21 4.17
CA LEU A 187 2.70 18.29 5.02
C LEU A 187 1.57 19.02 5.75
N LEU A 188 1.82 20.23 6.28
CA LEU A 188 0.78 21.05 6.92
C LEU A 188 -0.33 21.43 5.93
N GLN A 189 0.02 21.78 4.69
CA GLN A 189 -0.93 22.16 3.65
C GLN A 189 -1.87 21.02 3.30
N TYR A 190 -1.33 19.82 3.05
CA TYR A 190 -2.14 18.65 2.73
C TYR A 190 -2.92 18.14 3.94
N GLY A 191 -2.27 18.03 5.11
CA GLY A 191 -2.93 17.58 6.35
C GLY A 191 -4.08 18.49 6.77
N THR A 192 -3.94 19.83 6.60
CA THR A 192 -5.01 20.78 6.95
C THR A 192 -6.24 20.60 6.06
N VAL A 193 -6.02 20.38 4.76
CA VAL A 193 -7.13 20.13 3.83
C VAL A 193 -7.82 18.82 4.16
N GLU A 194 -7.06 17.76 4.44
CA GLU A 194 -7.65 16.46 4.83
C GLU A 194 -8.44 16.54 6.14
N ALA A 195 -7.95 17.27 7.15
CA ALA A 195 -8.70 17.49 8.38
C ALA A 195 -10.02 18.24 8.15
N GLU A 196 -10.03 19.23 7.24
CA GLU A 196 -11.26 19.92 6.84
C GLU A 196 -12.19 19.00 6.01
N ASN A 197 -11.64 18.16 5.13
CA ASN A 197 -12.42 17.17 4.37
C ASN A 197 -13.15 16.22 5.34
N GLY A 198 -12.44 15.65 6.30
CA GLY A 198 -13.01 14.76 7.32
C GLY A 198 -14.09 15.45 8.18
N ARG A 199 -13.93 16.74 8.48
CA ARG A 199 -14.98 17.54 9.15
C ARG A 199 -16.24 17.67 8.33
N TRP A 200 -16.13 17.90 7.03
CA TRP A 200 -17.30 18.04 6.15
C TRP A 200 -18.01 16.72 5.88
N GLU A 201 -17.29 15.61 5.97
CA GLU A 201 -17.82 14.26 5.84
C GLU A 201 -18.55 13.83 7.13
N THR A 202 -17.88 13.96 8.28
CA THR A 202 -18.36 13.43 9.56
C THR A 202 -19.17 14.43 10.40
N GLY A 203 -19.09 15.72 10.08
CA GLY A 203 -19.65 16.80 10.89
C GLY A 203 -18.81 17.17 12.12
N VAL A 204 -17.71 16.47 12.39
CA VAL A 204 -16.87 16.65 13.57
C VAL A 204 -15.46 17.05 13.15
N TYR A 205 -14.95 18.16 13.69
CA TYR A 205 -13.57 18.57 13.46
C TYR A 205 -12.66 17.97 14.52
N LEU A 206 -11.84 16.99 14.13
CA LEU A 206 -10.85 16.35 15.01
C LEU A 206 -9.49 17.08 15.00
N GLY A 207 -9.32 18.05 14.10
CA GLY A 207 -8.07 18.78 13.92
C GLY A 207 -6.99 17.95 13.21
N LEU A 208 -5.77 18.50 13.21
CA LEU A 208 -4.59 17.79 12.72
C LEU A 208 -4.16 16.71 13.71
N GLY A 209 -3.59 15.63 13.17
CA GLY A 209 -2.88 14.62 13.95
C GLY A 209 -1.57 15.12 14.54
N GLN A 210 -0.91 14.24 15.30
CA GLN A 210 0.40 14.56 15.87
C GLN A 210 1.42 14.90 14.76
N PRO A 211 2.25 15.94 14.96
CA PRO A 211 3.31 16.28 14.03
C PRO A 211 4.47 15.28 14.10
N LEU A 212 5.24 15.19 13.02
CA LEU A 212 6.48 14.40 12.98
C LEU A 212 7.64 15.01 13.77
N GLY A 213 7.61 16.33 14.01
CA GLY A 213 8.70 17.02 14.71
C GLY A 213 9.88 17.43 13.81
N THR A 214 10.94 17.95 14.43
CA THR A 214 12.15 18.45 13.77
C THR A 214 13.38 18.01 14.58
N PRO A 215 14.17 17.01 14.14
CA PRO A 215 13.95 16.22 12.92
C PRO A 215 12.70 15.32 13.00
N PRO A 216 12.18 14.84 11.86
CA PRO A 216 11.04 13.93 11.80
C PRO A 216 11.24 12.65 12.63
N ASN A 217 10.19 12.20 13.32
CA ASN A 217 10.12 10.94 14.03
C ASN A 217 9.02 10.05 13.45
N TYR A 218 9.41 8.87 12.97
CA TYR A 218 8.54 7.89 12.32
C TYR A 218 8.03 6.79 13.26
N TYR A 219 8.24 6.92 14.56
CA TYR A 219 7.61 6.05 15.54
C TYR A 219 6.08 6.16 15.41
N PRO A 220 5.35 5.06 15.13
CA PRO A 220 3.90 5.12 14.88
C PRO A 220 3.07 5.51 16.12
N GLY A 221 3.70 5.61 17.30
CA GLY A 221 3.01 5.94 18.53
C GLY A 221 2.22 4.76 19.11
N VAL A 222 1.33 5.09 20.05
CA VAL A 222 0.39 4.13 20.64
C VAL A 222 -0.92 4.26 19.89
N TYR A 223 -1.44 3.16 19.34
CA TYR A 223 -2.71 3.14 18.62
C TYR A 223 -3.87 3.60 19.52
N ASP A 224 -4.28 4.86 19.36
CA ASP A 224 -5.31 5.52 20.15
C ASP A 224 -6.01 6.61 19.32
N HIS A 225 -6.94 7.36 19.92
CA HIS A 225 -7.65 8.44 19.21
C HIS A 225 -6.76 9.60 18.71
N ASN A 226 -5.52 9.72 19.18
CA ASN A 226 -4.54 10.69 18.69
C ASN A 226 -3.69 10.14 17.55
N ASN A 227 -3.58 8.81 17.43
CA ASN A 227 -2.70 8.11 16.49
C ASN A 227 -3.49 7.05 15.69
N GLY A 228 -4.55 7.47 15.00
CA GLY A 228 -5.20 6.64 13.97
C GLY A 228 -6.16 5.55 14.46
N GLN A 229 -6.52 5.49 15.74
CA GLN A 229 -7.62 4.60 16.16
C GLN A 229 -8.95 5.09 15.58
N GLY A 230 -9.65 4.21 14.87
CA GLY A 230 -11.03 4.45 14.45
C GLY A 230 -11.96 4.54 15.66
N MET A 231 -12.92 5.46 15.61
CA MET A 231 -13.86 5.71 16.69
C MET A 231 -15.28 5.75 16.14
N VAL A 232 -16.25 5.46 17.00
CA VAL A 232 -17.67 5.58 16.68
C VAL A 232 -18.28 6.57 17.65
N GLN A 233 -18.87 7.64 17.13
CA GLN A 233 -19.72 8.53 17.90
C GLN A 233 -21.15 8.01 17.85
N VAL A 234 -21.78 7.83 19.01
CA VAL A 234 -23.20 7.49 19.17
C VAL A 234 -23.85 8.46 20.15
N GLY A 235 -24.73 9.31 19.65
CA GLY A 235 -25.26 10.48 20.34
C GLY A 235 -24.13 11.45 20.70
N GLU A 236 -23.93 11.63 22.00
CA GLU A 236 -22.91 12.51 22.57
C GLU A 236 -21.66 11.74 23.05
N ARG A 237 -21.65 10.41 22.92
CA ARG A 237 -20.57 9.54 23.41
C ARG A 237 -19.70 9.04 22.27
N VAL A 238 -18.40 8.90 22.52
CA VAL A 238 -17.41 8.38 21.56
C VAL A 238 -16.80 7.09 22.09
N TYR A 239 -16.77 6.06 21.26
CA TYR A 239 -16.31 4.72 21.59
C TYR A 239 -15.13 4.32 20.70
N GLY A 240 -14.18 3.55 21.24
CA GLY A 240 -13.11 2.93 20.45
C GLY A 240 -13.60 1.71 19.64
N ALA A 241 -14.67 1.08 20.10
CA ALA A 241 -15.48 0.11 19.36
C ALA A 241 -16.90 0.15 19.92
N TYR A 242 -17.91 0.05 19.07
CA TYR A 242 -19.31 0.08 19.49
C TYR A 242 -19.98 -1.25 19.17
N SER A 243 -20.72 -1.81 20.14
CA SER A 243 -21.53 -3.01 19.98
C SER A 243 -22.88 -2.80 20.64
N PRO A 244 -23.99 -2.71 19.86
CA PRO A 244 -25.31 -2.49 20.43
C PRO A 244 -25.77 -3.68 21.30
N GLU A 245 -25.27 -4.89 21.04
CA GLU A 245 -25.65 -6.10 21.79
C GLU A 245 -25.02 -6.15 23.20
N LYS A 246 -23.82 -5.60 23.36
CA LYS A 246 -23.12 -5.53 24.66
C LYS A 246 -23.41 -4.25 25.45
N ALA A 247 -24.39 -3.48 24.98
CA ALA A 247 -24.87 -2.28 25.66
C ALA A 247 -25.71 -2.61 26.89
N ASP A 248 -26.46 -3.70 26.80
CA ASP A 248 -27.44 -4.12 27.79
C ASP A 248 -26.86 -5.27 28.64
N GLY A 249 -25.85 -4.94 29.45
CA GLY A 249 -25.46 -5.70 30.64
C GLY A 249 -25.02 -7.16 30.45
N ASP A 250 -23.71 -7.40 30.36
CA ASP A 250 -23.10 -8.57 31.03
C ASP A 250 -21.55 -8.45 31.22
N GLY A 251 -21.06 -7.31 31.74
CA GLY A 251 -19.69 -7.27 32.30
C GLY A 251 -18.77 -6.09 31.96
N GLY A 252 -19.29 -4.96 31.48
CA GLY A 252 -18.54 -3.71 31.52
C GLY A 252 -18.85 -2.98 32.82
N GLU A 253 -17.84 -2.67 33.63
CA GLU A 253 -17.92 -1.82 34.82
C GLU A 253 -18.98 -0.71 34.62
N GLU A 254 -19.84 -0.55 35.62
CA GLU A 254 -20.81 0.55 35.72
C GLU A 254 -20.11 1.89 35.53
N ASN A 255 -19.98 2.34 34.27
CA ASN A 255 -19.66 3.72 33.96
C ASN A 255 -20.92 4.55 34.21
N GLY A 256 -21.26 4.70 35.50
CA GLY A 256 -21.99 5.81 36.14
C GLY A 256 -23.44 6.10 35.76
N ASP A 257 -23.85 5.84 34.52
CA ASP A 257 -25.14 6.30 34.01
C ASP A 257 -25.80 5.11 33.32
N GLY A 258 -26.70 4.40 34.02
CA GLY A 258 -27.46 3.25 33.53
C GLY A 258 -28.46 3.57 32.40
N ALA A 259 -28.05 4.37 31.42
CA ALA A 259 -28.75 4.57 30.17
C ALA A 259 -28.38 3.41 29.22
N ALA A 260 -29.39 2.70 28.73
CA ALA A 260 -29.25 1.76 27.61
C ALA A 260 -28.44 2.43 26.49
N ALA A 261 -27.51 1.72 25.85
CA ALA A 261 -26.73 2.37 24.80
C ALA A 261 -27.68 2.80 23.68
N ALA A 262 -27.53 4.04 23.25
CA ALA A 262 -28.30 4.58 22.14
C ALA A 262 -28.00 3.76 20.87
N GLU A 263 -29.03 3.52 20.04
CA GLU A 263 -28.89 2.87 18.75
C GLU A 263 -28.08 3.75 17.78
N TYR A 264 -27.08 3.19 17.10
CA TYR A 264 -26.34 3.90 16.06
C TYR A 264 -27.24 4.24 14.86
N GLY A 265 -27.17 5.49 14.41
CA GLY A 265 -28.00 6.05 13.34
C GLY A 265 -29.27 6.74 13.86
N ALA A 266 -29.57 6.67 15.15
CA ALA A 266 -30.71 7.37 15.75
C ALA A 266 -30.45 8.88 15.93
N SER A 267 -29.19 9.29 16.08
CA SER A 267 -28.81 10.71 16.14
C SER A 267 -28.18 11.19 14.83
N LYS A 268 -28.42 12.47 14.51
CA LYS A 268 -27.73 13.15 13.39
C LYS A 268 -26.23 13.36 13.65
N THR A 269 -25.79 13.17 14.89
CA THR A 269 -24.40 13.29 15.32
C THR A 269 -23.65 11.96 15.29
N ASP A 270 -24.33 10.86 14.94
CA ASP A 270 -23.70 9.56 14.85
C ASP A 270 -22.74 9.54 13.66
N ALA A 271 -21.49 9.13 13.90
CA ALA A 271 -20.44 9.20 12.90
C ALA A 271 -19.33 8.18 13.17
N PHE A 272 -18.68 7.73 12.10
CA PHE A 272 -17.36 7.10 12.18
C PHE A 272 -16.30 8.19 12.11
N LEU A 273 -15.37 8.15 13.04
CA LEU A 273 -14.37 9.18 13.24
C LEU A 273 -12.97 8.55 13.17
N LEU A 274 -12.04 9.24 12.52
CA LEU A 274 -10.64 8.82 12.45
C LEU A 274 -9.78 10.07 12.47
N ARG A 275 -8.76 10.08 13.33
CA ARG A 275 -7.72 11.11 13.31
C ARG A 275 -6.35 10.46 13.13
N PRO A 276 -5.88 10.32 11.88
CA PRO A 276 -4.52 9.92 11.57
C PRO A 276 -3.52 10.97 12.04
N SER A 277 -2.24 10.60 12.08
CA SER A 277 -1.12 11.54 12.27
C SER A 277 -1.03 12.57 11.13
N LEU A 278 -0.27 13.65 11.33
CA LEU A 278 -0.06 14.65 10.28
C LEU A 278 0.53 14.03 9.00
N LEU A 279 1.47 13.08 9.15
CA LEU A 279 2.09 12.39 8.01
C LEU A 279 1.06 11.58 7.23
N GLU A 280 0.27 10.75 7.91
CA GLU A 280 -0.74 9.91 7.28
C GLU A 280 -1.79 10.76 6.55
N MET A 281 -2.25 11.85 7.17
CA MET A 281 -3.13 12.81 6.51
C MET A 281 -2.48 13.43 5.27
N ALA A 282 -1.23 13.89 5.38
CA ALA A 282 -0.55 14.50 4.25
C ALA A 282 -0.33 13.53 3.08
N VAL A 283 0.09 12.29 3.37
CA VAL A 283 0.27 11.23 2.38
C VAL A 283 -1.07 10.87 1.72
N HIS A 284 -2.16 10.75 2.50
CA HIS A 284 -3.49 10.52 1.96
C HIS A 284 -3.92 11.61 0.98
N GLY A 285 -3.72 12.88 1.35
CA GLY A 285 -4.02 14.03 0.49
C GLY A 285 -3.14 14.10 -0.76
N LEU A 286 -1.85 13.79 -0.65
CA LEU A 286 -0.91 13.71 -1.78
C LEU A 286 -1.31 12.60 -2.76
N LEU A 287 -1.63 11.40 -2.24
CA LEU A 287 -2.09 10.28 -3.06
C LEU A 287 -3.40 10.59 -3.78
N ASN A 288 -4.36 11.22 -3.09
CA ASN A 288 -5.59 11.69 -3.74
C ASN A 288 -5.27 12.71 -4.84
N ASN A 289 -4.32 13.62 -4.63
CA ASN A 289 -3.92 14.58 -5.64
C ASN A 289 -3.34 13.89 -6.89
N TYR A 290 -2.32 13.04 -6.72
CA TYR A 290 -1.66 12.41 -7.87
C TYR A 290 -2.53 11.38 -8.59
N LEU A 291 -3.25 10.53 -7.84
CA LEU A 291 -4.04 9.44 -8.41
C LEU A 291 -5.44 9.90 -8.85
N GLY A 292 -5.96 10.97 -8.23
CA GLY A 292 -7.30 11.50 -8.48
C GLY A 292 -7.39 12.41 -9.70
N TRP A 293 -6.28 12.99 -10.18
CA TRP A 293 -6.26 13.82 -11.39
C TRP A 293 -6.61 13.03 -12.64
N ASN A 294 -5.93 11.89 -12.85
CA ASN A 294 -6.09 11.08 -14.06
C ASN A 294 -7.49 10.47 -14.17
N ALA A 295 -8.16 10.23 -13.04
CA ALA A 295 -9.53 9.72 -13.00
C ALA A 295 -10.54 10.65 -13.71
N ALA A 296 -10.27 11.95 -13.76
CA ALA A 296 -11.12 12.93 -14.42
C ALA A 296 -10.98 12.90 -15.96
N SER A 297 -9.89 12.34 -16.50
CA SER A 297 -9.54 12.43 -17.93
C SER A 297 -9.79 11.14 -18.74
N PHE A 298 -10.39 10.10 -18.15
CA PHE A 298 -10.62 8.80 -18.82
C PHE A 298 -11.89 8.73 -19.69
N GLY A 299 -12.50 9.86 -20.04
CA GLY A 299 -13.69 9.91 -20.89
C GLY A 299 -13.60 11.06 -21.89
N ASP A 300 -13.39 10.70 -23.15
CA ASP A 300 -13.30 11.57 -24.33
C ASP A 300 -12.09 12.53 -24.36
N GLU A 301 -11.62 12.84 -25.57
CA GLU A 301 -10.38 13.59 -25.88
C GLU A 301 -10.37 15.06 -25.39
N GLU A 302 -11.30 15.44 -24.52
CA GLU A 302 -11.40 16.78 -23.95
C GLU A 302 -10.71 16.84 -22.59
N GLU A 303 -9.68 17.68 -22.49
CA GLU A 303 -8.95 17.94 -21.26
C GLU A 303 -9.92 18.48 -20.19
N VAL A 304 -10.21 17.69 -19.16
CA VAL A 304 -11.12 18.09 -18.09
C VAL A 304 -10.46 19.14 -17.20
N GLU A 305 -10.99 20.37 -17.24
CA GLU A 305 -10.55 21.43 -16.36
C GLU A 305 -10.97 21.13 -14.90
N LEU A 306 -9.99 20.82 -14.05
CA LEU A 306 -10.24 20.55 -12.65
C LEU A 306 -10.76 21.80 -11.93
N LYS A 307 -11.74 21.61 -11.07
CA LYS A 307 -12.37 22.71 -10.33
C LYS A 307 -11.52 23.08 -9.12
N SER A 308 -11.28 24.37 -8.89
CA SER A 308 -10.62 24.82 -7.66
C SER A 308 -11.52 24.69 -6.42
N CYS A 309 -10.91 24.46 -5.25
CA CYS A 309 -11.62 24.23 -4.01
C CYS A 309 -10.87 24.76 -2.78
N LYS A 310 -11.62 24.95 -1.70
CA LYS A 310 -11.09 25.16 -0.35
C LYS A 310 -11.41 23.98 0.58
N SER A 311 -12.46 23.21 0.26
CA SER A 311 -12.90 22.03 1.00
C SER A 311 -13.66 21.05 0.10
N THR A 312 -13.84 19.79 0.53
CA THR A 312 -14.68 18.80 -0.17
C THR A 312 -16.10 19.31 -0.49
N HIS A 313 -16.66 20.25 0.28
CA HIS A 313 -17.96 20.83 -0.03
C HIS A 313 -18.00 21.51 -1.41
N ASP A 314 -16.91 22.16 -1.82
CA ASP A 314 -16.79 22.80 -3.14
C ASP A 314 -16.80 21.77 -4.27
N CYS A 315 -16.43 20.52 -3.97
CA CYS A 315 -16.28 19.42 -4.91
C CYS A 315 -17.54 18.58 -5.09
N ARG A 316 -18.57 18.71 -4.23
CA ARG A 316 -19.81 17.90 -4.29
C ARG A 316 -20.59 17.96 -5.62
N LYS A 317 -20.32 18.96 -6.45
CA LYS A 317 -21.04 19.21 -7.71
C LYS A 317 -20.19 18.90 -8.94
N VAL A 318 -19.01 18.29 -8.78
CA VAL A 318 -18.19 17.93 -9.94
C VAL A 318 -18.66 16.61 -10.53
N ASP A 319 -18.76 16.60 -11.84
CA ASP A 319 -19.42 15.59 -12.65
C ASP A 319 -18.45 14.45 -13.00
N TYR A 320 -17.16 14.79 -13.14
CA TYR A 320 -16.10 13.90 -13.61
C TYR A 320 -15.71 12.80 -12.60
N CYS A 321 -16.24 12.84 -11.37
CA CYS A 321 -16.09 11.73 -10.42
C CYS A 321 -17.33 10.85 -10.32
N ALA A 322 -18.45 11.21 -10.96
CA ALA A 322 -19.73 10.51 -10.79
C ALA A 322 -19.76 9.08 -11.36
N GLY A 323 -18.85 8.74 -12.29
CA GLY A 323 -18.75 7.42 -12.90
C GLY A 323 -17.69 6.49 -12.29
N GLY A 324 -16.89 6.97 -11.32
CA GLY A 324 -15.78 6.23 -10.74
C GLY A 324 -16.04 5.74 -9.32
N PRO A 325 -15.21 4.81 -8.80
CA PRO A 325 -15.21 4.48 -7.39
C PRO A 325 -14.50 5.62 -6.63
N GLY A 326 -15.27 6.60 -6.15
CA GLY A 326 -14.77 7.67 -5.30
C GLY A 326 -15.61 8.95 -5.35
N GLU A 327 -15.87 9.54 -4.19
CA GLU A 327 -16.41 10.90 -4.11
C GLU A 327 -15.32 11.93 -4.47
N ALA A 328 -15.74 13.11 -4.90
CA ALA A 328 -14.80 14.20 -5.19
C ALA A 328 -14.35 14.88 -3.89
N VAL A 329 -13.04 14.96 -3.70
CA VAL A 329 -12.39 15.56 -2.52
C VAL A 329 -11.53 16.75 -2.92
N CYS A 330 -11.31 17.67 -1.98
CA CYS A 330 -10.40 18.79 -2.19
C CYS A 330 -8.97 18.41 -1.77
N THR A 331 -7.95 18.82 -2.51
CA THR A 331 -6.55 18.49 -2.18
C THR A 331 -5.78 19.67 -1.60
N GLY A 332 -4.57 19.40 -1.10
CA GLY A 332 -3.59 20.43 -0.72
C GLY A 332 -3.32 21.42 -1.85
N ALA A 333 -3.31 20.96 -3.11
CA ALA A 333 -3.16 21.78 -4.31
C ALA A 333 -4.39 22.67 -4.63
N LYS A 334 -5.45 22.63 -3.80
CA LYS A 334 -6.68 23.41 -3.96
C LYS A 334 -7.48 23.05 -5.21
N MET A 335 -7.42 21.78 -5.60
CA MET A 335 -8.18 21.23 -6.73
C MET A 335 -9.10 20.11 -6.26
N CYS A 336 -10.26 20.01 -6.90
CA CYS A 336 -11.17 18.89 -6.74
C CYS A 336 -10.67 17.72 -7.57
N VAL A 337 -10.57 16.55 -6.93
CA VAL A 337 -10.07 15.32 -7.54
C VAL A 337 -10.94 14.15 -7.08
N CYS A 338 -10.92 13.03 -7.80
CA CYS A 338 -11.64 11.85 -7.35
C CYS A 338 -10.82 11.14 -6.26
N ALA A 339 -11.44 10.84 -5.12
CA ALA A 339 -10.76 10.13 -4.04
C ALA A 339 -10.29 8.74 -4.49
N ARG A 340 -9.04 8.41 -4.17
CA ARG A 340 -8.37 7.14 -4.51
C ARG A 340 -7.57 6.55 -3.35
N ALA A 341 -7.18 7.38 -2.39
CA ALA A 341 -6.51 6.95 -1.17
C ALA A 341 -7.54 6.53 -0.12
N HIS A 342 -7.17 5.57 0.70
CA HIS A 342 -7.97 5.09 1.82
C HIS A 342 -7.05 4.81 3.01
N TYR A 343 -7.54 5.09 4.22
CA TYR A 343 -6.89 4.62 5.43
C TYR A 343 -7.20 3.15 5.67
N HIS A 344 -6.22 2.42 6.17
CA HIS A 344 -6.40 1.06 6.66
C HIS A 344 -5.82 0.96 8.08
N PRO A 345 -6.56 0.39 9.05
CA PRO A 345 -6.02 0.11 10.37
C PRO A 345 -4.80 -0.82 10.28
N ALA A 346 -3.71 -0.46 10.97
CA ALA A 346 -2.51 -1.28 11.09
C ALA A 346 -2.34 -1.70 12.55
N LEU A 347 -3.19 -2.62 13.00
CA LEU A 347 -3.17 -3.21 14.34
C LEU A 347 -2.87 -4.70 14.23
N ASP A 348 -2.14 -5.24 15.21
CA ASP A 348 -1.89 -6.68 15.30
C ASP A 348 -3.21 -7.46 15.38
N GLU A 349 -3.31 -8.56 14.64
CA GLU A 349 -4.54 -9.35 14.53
C GLU A 349 -4.98 -10.02 15.84
N SER A 350 -4.06 -10.15 16.81
CA SER A 350 -4.33 -10.66 18.15
C SER A 350 -4.99 -9.60 19.05
N ILE A 351 -5.00 -8.33 18.66
CA ILE A 351 -5.51 -7.22 19.47
C ILE A 351 -6.74 -6.61 18.78
N TYR A 352 -7.77 -6.29 19.55
CA TYR A 352 -8.92 -5.55 19.04
C TYR A 352 -9.50 -4.60 20.10
N ALA A 353 -10.15 -3.54 19.64
CA ALA A 353 -10.71 -2.52 20.54
C ALA A 353 -11.82 -3.12 21.42
N ALA A 354 -11.77 -2.82 22.71
CA ALA A 354 -12.76 -3.28 23.68
C ALA A 354 -14.14 -2.67 23.32
N PRO A 355 -15.18 -3.48 23.08
CA PRO A 355 -16.51 -2.95 22.75
C PRO A 355 -17.08 -2.06 23.86
N ASN A 356 -17.80 -1.02 23.47
CA ASN A 356 -18.48 -0.04 24.32
C ASN A 356 -17.58 0.66 25.35
N ASN A 357 -16.28 0.66 25.09
CA ASN A 357 -15.29 1.39 25.88
C ASN A 357 -14.83 2.65 25.15
N VAL A 358 -14.26 3.58 25.90
CA VAL A 358 -13.51 4.70 25.34
C VAL A 358 -12.32 4.20 24.52
N THR A 359 -11.76 5.07 23.69
CA THR A 359 -10.57 4.79 22.88
C THR A 359 -9.36 4.43 23.75
N GLY A 360 -8.40 3.70 23.18
CA GLY A 360 -7.20 3.23 23.88
C GLY A 360 -7.40 1.98 24.77
N ARG A 361 -8.61 1.42 24.84
CA ARG A 361 -8.87 0.15 25.54
C ARG A 361 -8.94 -1.01 24.55
N PHE A 362 -8.16 -2.04 24.79
CA PHE A 362 -8.03 -3.20 23.91
C PHE A 362 -8.17 -4.51 24.68
N LEU A 363 -8.60 -5.54 23.97
CA LEU A 363 -8.62 -6.92 24.41
C LEU A 363 -7.64 -7.71 23.54
N VAL A 364 -7.05 -8.76 24.13
CA VAL A 364 -6.17 -9.70 23.44
C VAL A 364 -6.97 -10.97 23.20
N LYS A 365 -6.87 -11.52 21.98
CA LYS A 365 -7.41 -12.84 21.66
C LYS A 365 -6.53 -13.89 22.34
N ASP A 366 -7.10 -14.69 23.21
CA ASP A 366 -6.42 -15.92 23.66
C ASP A 366 -6.51 -16.99 22.58
N ASP A 367 -5.51 -17.88 22.53
CA ASP A 367 -5.39 -19.00 21.58
C ASP A 367 -6.60 -19.96 21.55
N GLY A 368 -7.59 -19.78 22.44
CA GLY A 368 -8.84 -20.54 22.51
C GLY A 368 -10.05 -19.89 21.84
N GLY A 369 -9.93 -18.70 21.23
CA GLY A 369 -11.04 -18.01 20.56
C GLY A 369 -12.08 -17.39 21.50
N GLU A 370 -11.92 -17.54 22.82
CA GLU A 370 -12.70 -16.85 23.84
C GLU A 370 -11.88 -15.67 24.39
N CYS A 371 -12.52 -14.51 24.46
CA CYS A 371 -11.89 -13.29 24.93
C CYS A 371 -11.80 -13.34 26.46
N SER A 372 -10.62 -13.53 27.06
CA SER A 372 -10.49 -13.29 28.49
C SER A 372 -10.49 -11.78 28.75
N GLY A 373 -11.56 -11.28 29.37
CA GLY A 373 -11.46 -10.04 30.14
C GLY A 373 -10.48 -10.32 31.28
N ASN A 374 -9.51 -9.43 31.50
CA ASN A 374 -8.57 -9.51 32.61
C ASN A 374 -9.28 -9.98 33.89
N GLY A 375 -9.12 -11.26 34.21
CA GLY A 375 -9.55 -11.81 35.48
C GLY A 375 -8.75 -11.09 36.55
N GLU A 376 -9.46 -10.42 37.44
CA GLU A 376 -8.94 -9.92 38.69
C GLU A 376 -8.03 -11.00 39.29
N GLY A 377 -6.75 -10.68 39.46
CA GLY A 377 -5.84 -11.55 40.18
C GLY A 377 -6.38 -11.72 41.58
N GLU A 378 -7.00 -12.87 41.86
CA GLU A 378 -7.31 -13.29 43.22
C GLU A 378 -6.01 -13.20 44.03
N GLY A 379 -6.01 -12.23 44.94
CA GLY A 379 -4.92 -12.03 45.88
C GLY A 379 -4.72 -13.28 46.71
N GLY A 380 -3.68 -14.04 46.36
CA GLY A 380 -3.09 -15.03 47.24
C GLY A 380 -2.52 -14.33 48.47
N GLY A 381 -3.35 -14.14 49.48
CA GLY A 381 -2.95 -13.73 50.82
C GLY A 381 -2.01 -14.76 51.41
N GLY A 382 -0.71 -14.54 51.26
CA GLY A 382 0.33 -15.24 51.98
C GLY A 382 0.38 -14.73 53.41
N ASP A 383 -0.24 -15.49 54.30
CA ASP A 383 -0.17 -15.39 55.76
C ASP A 383 1.30 -15.53 56.21
N ALA A 384 1.92 -14.40 56.59
CA ALA A 384 3.22 -14.37 57.24
C ALA A 384 2.98 -14.54 58.76
N GLY A 385 2.94 -15.79 59.19
CA GLY A 385 2.93 -16.15 60.61
C GLY A 385 4.20 -15.71 61.33
N GLU A 386 4.02 -15.07 62.47
CA GLU A 386 5.03 -14.80 63.50
C GLU A 386 5.67 -16.10 64.02
N GLY A 387 6.98 -16.07 64.23
CA GLY A 387 7.77 -17.15 64.85
C GLY A 387 9.27 -16.96 64.69
#